data_AF-A0A954XEU4-F1
#
_entry.id   AF-A0A954XEU4-F1
#
_cell.length_a   1.000
_cell.length_b   1.000
_cell.length_c   1.000
_cell.angle_alpha   90.00
_cell.angle_beta   90.00
_cell.angle_gamma   90.00
#
_symmetry.space_group_name_H-M   'P 1'
#
loop_
_entity.id
_entity.type
_entity.pdbx_description
1 polymer ?
#
loop_
_entity_poly.entity_id
_entity_poly.type
_entity_poly.pdbx_seq_one_letter_code
_entity_poly.pdbx_strand_id
1 'polypeptide(L)'
;STIASAIEINRPVNLTKCLRALEDCDGVVRQVTDQEILDAKAKVGAGGIGCEPASAASVAGARLLRQEGVIGADERVVCILTGHLLKDPTATVAYHTTDQDQFNKVLGSRGVRRASFANRAVAVPNDLDEIIRAIQLYS
;
A
#
# COMPACT_ATOMS: atom_id res chain seq x y z
N SER A 1 -1.55 -16.65 -3.25
CA SER A 1 -1.81 -16.05 -1.94
C SER A 1 -1.32 -14.61 -1.94
N THR A 2 -1.95 -13.71 -1.19
CA THR A 2 -1.62 -12.26 -1.13
C THR A 2 -1.58 -11.79 0.32
N ILE A 3 -0.73 -10.80 0.62
CA ILE A 3 -0.73 -10.13 1.93
C ILE A 3 -2.06 -9.44 2.23
N ALA A 4 -2.83 -9.08 1.21
CA ALA A 4 -4.16 -8.49 1.33
C ALA A 4 -5.23 -9.57 1.59
N SER A 5 -5.18 -10.19 2.77
CA SER A 5 -6.03 -11.33 3.14
C SER A 5 -7.54 -11.08 2.98
N ALA A 6 -8.01 -9.84 3.20
CA ALA A 6 -9.42 -9.47 3.05
C ALA A 6 -9.96 -9.61 1.61
N ILE A 7 -9.07 -9.64 0.60
CA ILE A 7 -9.41 -9.86 -0.82
C ILE A 7 -8.77 -11.14 -1.38
N GLU A 8 -8.25 -12.02 -0.53
CA GLU A 8 -7.75 -13.35 -0.92
C GLU A 8 -8.93 -14.32 -1.18
N ILE A 9 -9.67 -14.06 -2.26
CA ILE A 9 -10.93 -14.75 -2.55
C ILE A 9 -10.84 -15.44 -3.92
N ASN A 10 -10.76 -16.77 -3.91
CA ASN A 10 -10.67 -17.56 -5.15
C ASN A 10 -12.01 -17.66 -5.91
N ARG A 11 -13.15 -17.60 -5.20
CA ARG A 11 -14.49 -17.72 -5.79
C ARG A 11 -15.44 -16.68 -5.19
N PRO A 12 -15.54 -15.47 -5.78
CA PRO A 12 -16.36 -14.40 -5.24
C PRO A 12 -17.84 -14.77 -5.22
N VAL A 13 -18.47 -14.74 -4.05
CA VAL A 13 -19.89 -15.12 -3.87
C VAL A 13 -20.82 -14.22 -4.70
N ASN A 14 -20.49 -12.95 -4.86
CA ASN A 14 -21.28 -11.98 -5.61
C ASN A 14 -20.76 -11.73 -7.04
N LEU A 15 -20.03 -12.67 -7.66
CA LEU A 15 -19.41 -12.49 -8.99
C LEU A 15 -20.39 -11.96 -10.05
N THR A 16 -21.59 -12.53 -10.14
CA THR A 16 -22.63 -12.09 -11.10
C THR A 16 -23.11 -10.66 -10.87
N LYS A 17 -23.07 -10.15 -9.63
CA LYS A 17 -23.36 -8.73 -9.37
C LYS A 17 -22.21 -7.85 -9.84
N CYS A 18 -20.96 -8.27 -9.61
CA CYS A 18 -19.78 -7.53 -10.08
C CYS A 18 -19.72 -7.45 -11.61
N LEU A 19 -19.98 -8.56 -12.33
CA LEU A 19 -19.97 -8.58 -13.79
C LEU A 19 -21.02 -7.64 -14.39
N ARG A 20 -22.24 -7.62 -13.82
CA ARG A 20 -23.28 -6.66 -14.23
C ARG A 20 -22.86 -5.22 -14.01
N ALA A 21 -22.26 -4.91 -12.85
CA ALA A 21 -21.77 -3.56 -12.57
C ALA A 21 -20.65 -3.13 -13.52
N LEU A 22 -19.76 -4.04 -13.94
CA LEU A 22 -18.73 -3.77 -14.94
C LEU A 22 -19.37 -3.48 -16.31
N GLU A 23 -20.36 -4.26 -16.73
CA GLU A 23 -21.08 -4.05 -17.99
C GLU A 23 -21.83 -2.71 -18.00
N ASP A 24 -22.61 -2.43 -16.94
CA ASP A 24 -23.43 -1.22 -16.82
C ASP A 24 -22.59 0.08 -16.71
N CYS A 25 -21.36 -0.01 -16.19
CA CYS A 25 -20.50 1.15 -15.93
C CYS A 25 -19.31 1.27 -16.89
N ASP A 26 -19.22 0.45 -17.94
CA ASP A 26 -18.03 0.32 -18.81
C ASP A 26 -16.74 0.14 -17.97
N GLY A 27 -16.84 -0.70 -16.95
CA GLY A 27 -15.83 -0.88 -15.93
C GLY A 27 -14.69 -1.81 -16.37
N VAL A 28 -13.52 -1.60 -15.78
CA VAL A 28 -12.33 -2.41 -16.03
C VAL A 28 -11.89 -3.19 -14.79
N VAL A 29 -11.29 -4.35 -15.01
CA VAL A 29 -10.63 -5.14 -13.96
C VAL A 29 -9.12 -5.09 -14.17
N ARG A 30 -8.38 -4.88 -13.09
CA ARG A 30 -6.92 -4.97 -13.04
C ARG A 30 -6.46 -5.69 -11.80
N GLN A 31 -5.27 -6.26 -11.90
CA GLN A 31 -4.56 -6.90 -10.81
C GLN A 31 -3.32 -6.08 -10.46
N VAL A 32 -2.99 -6.04 -9.18
CA VAL A 32 -1.76 -5.45 -8.66
C VAL A 32 -1.04 -6.48 -7.78
N THR A 33 0.28 -6.35 -7.73
CA THR A 33 1.17 -7.17 -6.90
C THR A 33 1.19 -6.69 -5.45
N ASP A 34 1.58 -7.56 -4.53
CA ASP A 34 1.75 -7.18 -3.11
C ASP A 34 2.79 -6.06 -2.93
N GLN A 35 3.80 -5.99 -3.80
CA GLN A 35 4.75 -4.88 -3.84
C GLN A 35 4.05 -3.54 -4.14
N GLU A 36 3.19 -3.50 -5.16
CA GLU A 36 2.45 -2.30 -5.54
C GLU A 36 1.43 -1.90 -4.47
N ILE A 37 0.78 -2.89 -3.86
CA ILE A 37 -0.16 -2.69 -2.75
C ILE A 37 0.55 -2.01 -1.58
N LEU A 38 1.70 -2.52 -1.14
CA LEU A 38 2.41 -1.94 0.00
C LEU A 38 3.07 -0.60 -0.31
N ASP A 39 3.57 -0.41 -1.53
CA ASP A 39 4.05 0.88 -1.98
C ASP A 39 2.92 1.93 -1.98
N ALA A 40 1.73 1.56 -2.44
CA ALA A 40 0.56 2.43 -2.39
C ALA A 40 0.13 2.72 -0.94
N LYS A 41 0.11 1.69 -0.08
CA LYS A 41 -0.20 1.82 1.35
C LYS A 41 0.74 2.79 2.05
N ALA A 42 2.05 2.71 1.79
CA ALA A 42 3.05 3.61 2.37
C ALA A 42 2.84 5.07 1.91
N LYS A 43 2.49 5.28 0.64
CA LYS A 43 2.16 6.62 0.12
C LYS A 43 0.89 7.21 0.72
N VAL A 44 -0.16 6.39 0.90
CA VAL A 44 -1.38 6.81 1.62
C VAL A 44 -1.01 7.22 3.05
N GLY A 45 -0.18 6.41 3.72
CA GLY A 45 0.40 6.70 5.04
C GLY A 45 1.11 8.04 5.13
N ALA A 46 1.97 8.33 4.15
CA ALA A 46 2.70 9.60 4.06
C ALA A 46 1.77 10.81 3.89
N GLY A 47 0.56 10.63 3.38
CA GLY A 47 -0.48 11.65 3.28
C GLY A 47 -1.29 11.89 4.57
N GLY A 48 -0.94 11.22 5.68
CA GLY A 48 -1.63 11.35 6.97
C GLY A 48 -2.87 10.46 7.14
N ILE A 49 -3.14 9.57 6.18
CA ILE A 49 -4.26 8.62 6.23
C ILE A 49 -3.68 7.20 6.30
N GLY A 50 -4.32 6.30 7.04
CA GLY A 50 -3.87 4.90 7.13
C GLY A 50 -4.95 3.91 6.69
N CYS A 51 -4.54 2.83 6.01
CA CYS A 51 -5.43 1.74 5.64
C CYS A 51 -4.73 0.37 5.72
N GLU A 52 -5.52 -0.71 5.71
CA GLU A 52 -5.00 -2.07 5.56
C GLU A 52 -4.52 -2.35 4.12
N PRO A 53 -3.78 -3.47 3.86
CA PRO A 53 -3.30 -3.79 2.50
C PRO A 53 -4.41 -3.90 1.43
N ALA A 54 -5.53 -4.55 1.72
CA ALA A 54 -6.62 -4.71 0.75
C ALA A 54 -7.22 -3.38 0.27
N SER A 55 -7.30 -2.40 1.17
CA SER A 55 -7.73 -1.04 0.82
C SER A 55 -6.76 -0.34 -0.14
N ALA A 56 -5.46 -0.52 0.10
CA ALA A 56 -4.42 0.09 -0.74
C ALA A 56 -4.38 -0.49 -2.17
N ALA A 57 -4.97 -1.67 -2.41
CA ALA A 57 -5.12 -2.21 -3.76
C ALA A 57 -5.91 -1.28 -4.69
N SER A 58 -6.88 -0.53 -4.17
CA SER A 58 -7.63 0.47 -4.96
C SER A 58 -6.73 1.61 -5.46
N VAL A 59 -5.81 2.10 -4.61
CA VAL A 59 -4.87 3.17 -4.95
C VAL A 59 -3.77 2.66 -5.89
N ALA A 60 -3.27 1.45 -5.65
CA ALA A 60 -2.32 0.79 -6.54
C ALA A 60 -2.93 0.59 -7.94
N GLY A 61 -4.19 0.11 -8.00
CA GLY A 61 -4.93 -0.06 -9.25
C GLY A 61 -5.18 1.26 -9.98
N ALA A 62 -5.60 2.32 -9.27
CA ALA A 62 -5.77 3.64 -9.86
C ALA A 62 -4.46 4.19 -10.46
N ARG A 63 -3.34 3.99 -9.77
CA ARG A 63 -2.02 4.36 -10.29
C ARG A 63 -1.66 3.58 -11.55
N LEU A 64 -1.92 2.27 -11.58
CA LEU A 64 -1.69 1.43 -12.77
C LEU A 64 -2.55 1.90 -13.95
N LEU A 65 -3.86 2.09 -13.74
CA LEU A 65 -4.78 2.57 -14.77
C LEU A 65 -4.39 3.97 -15.30
N ARG A 66 -3.85 4.84 -14.44
CA ARG A 66 -3.30 6.13 -14.86
C ARG A 66 -2.06 5.97 -15.75
N GLN A 67 -1.19 5.00 -15.46
CA GLN A 67 -0.01 4.69 -16.27
C GLN A 67 -0.38 4.06 -17.62
N GLU A 68 -1.44 3.25 -17.65
CA GLU A 68 -1.99 2.65 -18.87
C GLU A 68 -2.77 3.66 -19.74
N GLY A 69 -3.03 4.86 -19.22
CA GLY A 69 -3.82 5.88 -19.92
C GLY A 69 -5.33 5.62 -19.90
N VAL A 70 -5.81 4.66 -19.12
CA VAL A 70 -7.24 4.39 -18.92
C VAL A 70 -7.89 5.50 -18.09
N ILE A 71 -7.16 6.04 -17.11
CA ILE A 71 -7.58 7.20 -16.32
C ILE A 71 -6.82 8.43 -16.83
N GLY A 72 -7.53 9.52 -17.15
CA GLY A 72 -7.00 10.83 -17.54
C GLY A 72 -6.27 11.60 -16.43
N ALA A 73 -5.59 12.71 -16.78
CA ALA A 73 -4.77 13.49 -15.84
C ALA A 73 -5.61 14.40 -14.95
N ASP A 74 -6.70 14.82 -15.55
CA ASP A 74 -7.72 15.78 -15.12
C ASP A 74 -8.95 15.08 -14.55
N GLU A 75 -9.00 13.75 -14.61
CA GLU A 75 -10.09 12.96 -14.07
C GLU A 75 -10.09 12.94 -12.54
N ARG A 76 -11.30 12.98 -11.98
CA ARG A 76 -11.52 12.83 -10.55
C ARG A 76 -11.71 11.36 -10.20
N VAL A 77 -10.75 10.81 -9.47
CA VAL A 77 -10.78 9.41 -9.02
C VAL A 77 -11.09 9.33 -7.54
N VAL A 78 -11.94 8.38 -7.15
CA VAL A 78 -12.21 8.03 -5.75
C VAL A 78 -11.72 6.61 -5.49
N CYS A 79 -10.75 6.46 -4.59
CA CYS A 79 -10.27 5.16 -4.13
C CYS A 79 -10.94 4.79 -2.80
N ILE A 80 -11.60 3.63 -2.75
CA ILE A 80 -12.33 3.19 -1.55
C ILE A 80 -11.39 2.43 -0.61
N LEU A 81 -11.16 2.99 0.58
CA LEU A 81 -10.39 2.38 1.64
C LEU A 81 -11.33 1.69 2.65
N THR A 82 -11.60 0.41 2.44
CA THR A 82 -12.60 -0.38 3.16
C THR A 82 -12.20 -0.78 4.59
N GLY A 83 -10.92 -0.71 4.94
CA GLY A 83 -10.38 -1.24 6.20
C GLY A 83 -9.42 -0.27 6.89
N HIS A 84 -9.59 -0.15 8.20
CA HIS A 84 -8.76 0.70 9.06
C HIS A 84 -7.32 0.18 9.14
N LEU A 85 -6.35 1.09 9.25
CA LEU A 85 -4.91 0.80 9.41
C LEU A 85 -4.61 -0.28 10.46
N LEU A 86 -5.29 -0.19 11.61
CA LEU A 86 -5.04 -1.05 12.77
C LEU A 86 -5.51 -2.50 12.61
N LYS A 87 -6.16 -2.86 11.49
CA LYS A 87 -6.45 -4.27 11.20
C LYS A 87 -5.20 -5.08 10.91
N ASP A 88 -4.18 -4.46 10.30
CA ASP A 88 -2.89 -5.11 10.02
C ASP A 88 -1.72 -4.15 10.25
N PRO A 89 -1.39 -3.88 11.52
CA PRO A 89 -0.23 -3.06 11.86
C PRO A 89 1.09 -3.77 11.49
N THR A 90 1.10 -5.10 11.45
CA THR A 90 2.30 -5.91 11.16
C THR A 90 2.87 -5.61 9.78
N ALA A 91 2.02 -5.53 8.74
CA ALA A 91 2.45 -5.14 7.41
C ALA A 91 3.06 -3.72 7.38
N THR A 92 2.53 -2.80 8.20
CA THR A 92 3.06 -1.44 8.33
C THR A 92 4.44 -1.45 8.96
N VAL A 93 4.59 -2.08 10.12
CA VAL A 93 5.87 -2.16 10.83
C VAL A 93 6.93 -2.83 9.96
N ALA A 94 6.58 -3.98 9.35
CA ALA A 94 7.53 -4.71 8.50
C ALA A 94 7.95 -3.95 7.25
N TYR A 95 7.11 -3.06 6.69
CA TYR A 95 7.50 -2.25 5.53
C TYR A 95 8.46 -1.12 5.92
N HIS A 96 8.27 -0.55 7.11
CA HIS A 96 9.02 0.62 7.60
C HIS A 96 10.21 0.28 8.51
N THR A 97 10.47 -1.00 8.76
CA THR A 97 11.55 -1.45 9.65
C THR A 97 12.95 -1.31 9.01
N THR A 98 13.96 -1.22 9.87
CA THR A 98 15.38 -1.41 9.53
C THR A 98 15.81 -2.88 9.69
N ASP A 99 15.00 -3.72 10.32
CA ASP A 99 15.26 -5.15 10.51
C ASP A 99 14.92 -5.95 9.23
N GLN A 100 15.96 -6.36 8.51
CA GLN A 100 15.82 -7.07 7.24
C GLN A 100 15.22 -8.48 7.42
N ASP A 101 15.44 -9.14 8.55
CA ASP A 101 14.88 -10.47 8.82
C ASP A 101 13.38 -10.36 9.05
N GLN A 102 12.93 -9.35 9.79
CA GLN A 102 11.52 -9.04 9.95
C GLN A 102 10.86 -8.71 8.61
N PHE A 103 11.49 -7.85 7.79
CA PHE A 103 10.99 -7.55 6.44
C PHE A 103 10.83 -8.82 5.60
N ASN A 104 11.86 -9.66 5.53
CA ASN A 104 11.86 -10.87 4.71
C ASN A 104 10.81 -11.87 5.17
N LYS A 105 10.68 -12.04 6.50
CA LYS A 105 9.70 -12.95 7.10
C LYS A 105 8.26 -12.56 6.75
N VAL A 106 7.91 -11.27 6.90
CA VAL A 106 6.52 -10.80 6.73
C VAL A 106 6.20 -10.51 5.27
N LEU A 107 7.10 -9.85 4.55
CA LEU A 107 6.83 -9.29 3.22
C LEU A 107 7.56 -10.05 2.09
N GLY A 108 8.79 -10.52 2.35
CA GLY A 108 9.59 -11.25 1.36
C GLY A 108 8.90 -12.53 0.87
N SER A 109 8.29 -13.28 1.79
CA SER A 109 7.48 -14.47 1.48
C SER A 109 6.24 -14.18 0.60
N ARG A 110 5.85 -12.91 0.48
CA ARG A 110 4.71 -12.42 -0.30
C ARG A 110 5.13 -11.74 -1.61
N GLY A 111 6.41 -11.83 -1.98
CA GLY A 111 6.92 -11.28 -3.25
C GLY A 111 7.26 -9.79 -3.21
N VAL A 112 7.23 -9.17 -2.03
CA VAL A 112 7.69 -7.80 -1.83
C VAL A 112 9.22 -7.83 -1.71
N ARG A 113 9.90 -7.12 -2.60
CA ARG A 113 11.37 -7.19 -2.71
C ARG A 113 12.07 -5.98 -2.12
N ARG A 114 11.36 -4.86 -1.99
CA ARG A 114 11.92 -3.59 -1.52
C ARG A 114 10.88 -2.73 -0.83
N ALA A 115 11.34 -1.87 0.06
CA ALA A 115 10.51 -0.87 0.72
C ALA A 115 10.87 0.54 0.21
N SER A 116 10.44 0.85 -1.03
CA SER A 116 10.85 2.07 -1.75
C SER A 116 10.38 3.36 -1.07
N PHE A 117 9.31 3.28 -0.27
CA PHE A 117 8.69 4.42 0.42
C PHE A 117 8.76 4.29 1.94
N ALA A 118 9.73 3.51 2.44
CA ALA A 118 9.90 3.31 3.87
C ALA A 118 10.40 4.57 4.58
N ASN A 119 9.57 5.11 5.46
CA ASN A 119 9.99 5.99 6.53
C ASN A 119 10.59 5.19 7.70
N ARG A 120 11.91 5.08 7.76
CA ARG A 120 12.63 4.31 8.79
C ARG A 120 13.02 5.21 9.95
N ALA A 121 13.01 4.65 11.16
CA ALA A 121 13.57 5.36 12.31
C ALA A 121 15.07 5.59 12.10
N VAL A 122 15.52 6.81 12.37
CA VAL A 122 16.95 7.16 12.38
C VAL A 122 17.42 7.08 13.83
N ALA A 123 18.33 6.14 14.11
CA ALA A 123 18.95 6.03 15.43
C ALA A 123 20.03 7.10 15.58
N VAL A 124 19.95 7.88 16.66
CA VAL A 124 20.88 8.98 16.95
C VAL A 124 21.47 8.76 18.35
N PRO A 125 22.77 9.04 18.58
CA PRO A 125 23.34 9.04 19.92
C PRO A 125 22.58 9.96 20.87
N ASN A 126 22.61 9.66 22.17
CA ASN A 126 22.08 10.55 23.20
C ASN A 126 23.03 11.74 23.44
N ASP A 127 23.21 12.56 22.41
CA ASP A 127 24.06 13.72 22.36
C ASP A 127 23.31 14.87 21.65
N LEU A 128 23.37 16.08 22.24
CA LEU A 128 22.57 17.20 21.76
C LEU A 128 22.96 17.64 20.34
N ASP A 129 24.27 17.69 20.04
CA ASP A 129 24.77 18.18 18.76
C ASP A 129 24.42 17.19 17.65
N GLU A 130 24.54 15.89 17.92
CA GLU A 130 24.13 14.83 16.98
C GLU A 130 22.61 14.82 16.76
N ILE A 131 21.79 15.08 17.79
CA ILE A 131 20.33 15.23 17.65
C ILE A 131 19.99 16.45 16.77
N ILE A 132 20.60 17.60 17.03
CA ILE A 132 20.37 18.82 16.23
C ILE A 132 20.78 18.59 14.78
N ARG A 133 21.96 17.99 14.55
CA ARG A 133 22.45 17.66 13.21
C ARG A 133 21.46 16.74 12.48
N ALA A 134 20.95 15.71 13.14
CA ALA A 134 19.96 14.81 12.55
C ALA A 134 18.68 15.57 12.15
N ILE A 135 18.14 16.42 13.03
CA ILE A 135 16.93 17.19 12.71
C ILE A 135 17.15 18.09 11.48
N GLN A 136 18.29 18.79 11.40
CA GLN A 136 18.62 19.67 10.27
C GLN A 136 18.79 18.94 8.93
N LEU A 137 19.19 17.67 8.95
CA LEU A 137 19.30 16.85 7.74
C LEU A 137 17.95 16.45 7.15
N TYR A 138 16.89 16.43 7.97
CA TYR A 138 15.56 15.92 7.60
C TYR A 138 14.45 16.99 7.66
N SER A 139 14.78 18.23 8.03
CA SER A 139 13.91 19.42 7.90
C SER A 139 13.94 19.98 6.49
#